data_AF-A0A5C5WZ26-F1
#
_entry.id   AF-A0A5C5WZ26-F1
#
_cell.length_a   1.000
_cell.length_b   1.000
_cell.length_c   1.000
_cell.angle_alpha   90.00
_cell.angle_beta   90.00
_cell.angle_gamma   90.00
#
_symmetry.space_group_name_H-M   'P 1'
#
loop_
_entity.id
_entity.type
_entity.pdbx_description
1 polymer ?
#
loop_
_entity_poly.entity_id
_entity_poly.type
_entity_poly.pdbx_seq_one_letter_code
_entity_poly.pdbx_strand_id
1 'polypeptide(L)'
;MRNPLPDLSDRPDENVLQRLNRMAKIARNHGFEIRGEPLGGAGSTWCEIRGRRVLFLDVSQPAAEQALAIREIIDETATVRPHAPAPV
;
A
#
# COMPACT_ATOMS: atom_id res chain seq x y z
N MET A 1 2.50 19.11 -10.51
CA MET A 1 3.13 19.29 -9.19
C MET A 1 3.46 17.90 -8.67
N ARG A 2 4.71 17.61 -8.34
CA ARG A 2 5.12 16.30 -7.81
C ARG A 2 4.77 16.30 -6.32
N ASN A 3 3.86 15.42 -5.88
CA ASN A 3 3.55 15.29 -4.46
C ASN A 3 4.85 14.87 -3.73
N PRO A 4 5.24 15.50 -2.61
CA PRO A 4 6.39 15.03 -1.85
C PRO A 4 6.15 13.57 -1.42
N LEU A 5 7.22 12.77 -1.44
CA LEU A 5 7.16 11.39 -0.97
C LEU A 5 6.68 11.37 0.49
N PRO A 6 5.80 10.43 0.85
CA PRO A 6 5.28 10.33 2.20
C PRO A 6 6.41 9.96 3.17
N ASP A 7 6.32 10.42 4.41
CA ASP A 7 7.19 9.97 5.49
C ASP A 7 6.86 8.51 5.85
N LEU A 8 7.64 7.59 5.29
CA LEU A 8 7.57 6.14 5.52
C LEU A 8 8.47 5.67 6.67
N SER A 9 9.11 6.60 7.38
CA SER A 9 10.04 6.27 8.47
C SER A 9 9.30 5.65 9.65
N ASP A 10 9.93 4.71 10.34
CA ASP A 10 9.42 4.19 11.61
C ASP A 10 9.40 5.30 12.66
N ARG A 11 8.35 5.32 13.48
CA ARG A 11 8.18 6.29 14.57
C ARG A 11 8.40 5.57 15.90
N PRO A 12 9.30 6.05 16.77
CA PRO A 12 9.73 5.31 17.96
C PRO A 12 8.62 5.10 19.00
N ASP A 13 7.56 5.91 18.97
CA ASP A 13 6.40 5.86 19.85
C ASP A 13 5.20 5.09 19.25
N GLU A 14 5.34 4.57 18.02
CA GLU A 14 4.26 3.90 17.29
C GLU A 14 4.26 2.39 17.50
N ASN A 15 3.12 1.83 17.91
CA ASN A 15 2.94 0.38 17.95
C ASN A 15 2.61 -0.20 16.56
N VAL A 16 2.70 -1.52 16.44
CA VAL A 16 2.52 -2.21 15.15
C VAL A 16 1.16 -1.94 14.47
N LEU A 17 0.08 -1.81 15.24
CA LEU A 17 -1.25 -1.54 14.69
C LEU A 17 -1.40 -0.09 14.24
N GLN A 18 -0.81 0.85 15.00
CA GLN A 18 -0.73 2.25 14.60
C GLN A 18 0.06 2.39 13.30
N ARG A 19 1.20 1.69 13.20
CA ARG A 19 2.02 1.66 11.98
C ARG A 19 1.27 1.10 10.78
N LEU A 20 0.59 -0.04 10.93
CA LEU A 20 -0.23 -0.61 9.87
C LEU A 20 -1.32 0.38 9.41
N ASN A 21 -2.02 1.02 10.35
CA ASN A 21 -3.04 2.02 10.04
C ASN A 21 -2.45 3.25 9.31
N ARG A 22 -1.27 3.72 9.74
CA ARG A 22 -0.55 4.82 9.10
C ARG A 22 -0.15 4.45 7.68
N MET A 23 0.45 3.29 7.46
CA MET A 23 0.85 2.81 6.12
C MET A 23 -0.36 2.64 5.20
N ALA A 24 -1.45 2.05 5.70
CA ALA A 24 -2.68 1.92 4.93
C ALA A 24 -3.29 3.28 4.55
N LYS A 25 -3.21 4.29 5.44
CA LYS A 25 -3.63 5.66 5.13
C LYS A 25 -2.75 6.30 4.05
N ILE A 26 -1.44 6.11 4.13
CA ILE A 26 -0.50 6.60 3.12
C ILE A 26 -0.79 5.95 1.76
N ALA A 27 -0.92 4.63 1.68
CA ALA A 27 -1.24 3.94 0.43
C ALA A 27 -2.54 4.45 -0.22
N ARG A 28 -3.60 4.69 0.58
CA ARG A 28 -4.84 5.30 0.08
C ARG A 28 -4.62 6.70 -0.48
N ASN A 29 -3.83 7.53 0.21
CA ASN A 29 -3.46 8.86 -0.29
C ASN A 29 -2.61 8.80 -1.57
N HIS A 30 -1.94 7.66 -1.82
CA HIS A 30 -1.19 7.35 -3.04
C HIS A 30 -2.05 6.74 -4.16
N GLY A 31 -3.37 6.71 -3.99
CA GLY A 31 -4.30 6.26 -5.01
C GLY A 31 -4.55 4.75 -5.03
N PHE A 32 -4.14 4.02 -4.00
CA PHE A 32 -4.49 2.61 -3.85
C PHE A 32 -5.87 2.44 -3.23
N GLU A 33 -6.66 1.55 -3.84
CA GLU A 33 -7.74 0.84 -3.14
C GLU A 33 -7.13 -0.36 -2.41
N ILE A 34 -7.32 -0.46 -1.09
CA ILE A 34 -6.80 -1.56 -0.28
C ILE A 34 -7.89 -2.60 -0.07
N ARG A 35 -7.62 -3.85 -0.41
CA ARG A 35 -8.49 -5.00 -0.18
C ARG A 35 -7.78 -6.02 0.69
N GLY A 36 -8.35 -6.35 1.84
CA GLY A 36 -7.84 -7.41 2.69
C GLY A 36 -8.30 -8.77 2.17
N GLU A 37 -7.36 -9.65 1.86
CA GLU A 37 -7.64 -10.99 1.32
C GLU A 37 -6.82 -12.04 2.10
N PRO A 38 -7.37 -13.23 2.41
CA PRO A 38 -6.60 -14.28 3.05
C PRO A 38 -5.76 -15.01 1.98
N LEU A 39 -4.52 -14.53 1.74
CA LEU A 39 -3.64 -15.06 0.70
C LEU A 39 -2.77 -16.24 1.18
N GLY A 40 -3.07 -16.78 2.36
CA GLY A 40 -2.42 -17.99 2.89
C GLY A 40 -0.95 -17.82 3.23
N GLY A 41 -0.49 -16.59 3.50
CA GLY A 41 0.90 -16.27 3.80
C GLY A 41 1.76 -16.03 2.56
N ALA A 42 1.19 -16.02 1.35
CA ALA A 42 1.90 -15.74 0.11
C ALA A 42 2.47 -14.31 0.03
N GLY A 43 2.00 -13.42 0.91
CA GLY A 43 2.42 -12.02 0.95
C GLY A 43 1.45 -11.10 0.24
N SER A 44 1.57 -9.81 0.56
CA SER A 44 0.74 -8.77 -0.07
C SER A 44 1.29 -8.38 -1.43
N THR A 45 0.41 -7.98 -2.34
CA THR A 45 0.79 -7.59 -3.70
C THR A 45 -0.10 -6.45 -4.20
N TRP A 46 0.19 -5.93 -5.38
CA TRP A 46 -0.64 -4.92 -6.01
C TRP A 46 -0.76 -5.17 -7.52
N CYS A 47 -1.82 -4.64 -8.11
CA CYS A 47 -1.94 -4.55 -9.55
C CYS A 47 -2.73 -3.31 -9.97
N GLU A 48 -2.78 -3.06 -11.28
CA GLU A 48 -3.65 -2.04 -11.84
C GLU A 48 -4.82 -2.70 -12.59
N ILE A 49 -6.04 -2.37 -12.17
CA ILE A 49 -7.28 -2.88 -12.78
C ILE A 49 -8.01 -1.70 -13.38
N ARG A 50 -8.08 -1.64 -14.71
CA ARG A 50 -8.74 -0.54 -15.45
C ARG A 50 -8.23 0.85 -15.03
N GLY A 51 -6.91 1.02 -14.90
CA GLY A 51 -6.29 2.28 -14.48
C GLY A 51 -6.37 2.56 -12.97
N ARG A 52 -6.95 1.67 -12.16
CA ARG A 52 -7.05 1.81 -10.70
C ARG A 52 -6.04 0.91 -10.02
N ARG A 53 -5.23 1.45 -9.11
CA ARG A 53 -4.28 0.67 -8.31
C ARG A 53 -5.02 -0.03 -7.18
N VAL A 54 -4.89 -1.35 -7.11
CA VAL A 54 -5.47 -2.17 -6.05
C VAL A 54 -4.34 -2.87 -5.32
N LEU A 55 -4.29 -2.69 -4.00
CA LEU A 55 -3.37 -3.37 -3.09
C LEU A 55 -4.13 -4.50 -2.40
N PHE A 56 -3.70 -5.73 -2.62
CA PHE A 56 -4.22 -6.92 -1.95
C PHE A 56 -3.35 -7.20 -0.72
N LEU A 57 -3.90 -6.88 0.45
CA LEU A 57 -3.24 -7.02 1.73
C LEU A 57 -3.52 -8.43 2.28
N ASP A 58 -2.47 -9.21 2.51
CA ASP A 58 -2.63 -10.55 3.07
C ASP A 58 -2.97 -10.46 4.58
N VAL A 59 -4.25 -10.61 4.90
CA VAL A 59 -4.73 -10.51 6.29
C VAL A 59 -4.37 -11.74 7.13
N SER A 60 -3.82 -12.79 6.53
CA SER A 60 -3.33 -13.96 7.25
C SER A 60 -1.93 -13.74 7.85
N GLN A 61 -1.21 -12.70 7.41
CA GLN A 61 0.11 -12.36 7.94
C GLN A 61 0.03 -11.46 9.19
N PRO A 62 1.07 -11.45 10.05
CA PRO A 62 1.14 -10.52 11.18
C PRO A 62 1.06 -9.05 10.73
N ALA A 63 0.52 -8.18 11.59
CA ALA A 63 0.38 -6.75 11.30
C ALA A 63 1.72 -6.05 10.96
N ALA A 64 2.83 -6.55 11.48
CA ALA A 64 4.16 -6.04 11.16
C ALA A 64 4.53 -6.30 9.69
N GLU A 65 4.31 -7.52 9.21
CA GLU A 65 4.55 -7.92 7.82
C GLU A 65 3.62 -7.17 6.86
N GLN A 66 2.35 -7.03 7.24
CA GLN A 66 1.38 -6.23 6.48
C GLN A 66 1.84 -4.77 6.32
N ALA A 67 2.34 -4.14 7.39
CA ALA A 67 2.83 -2.77 7.33
C ALA A 67 4.09 -2.64 6.47
N LEU A 68 5.00 -3.61 6.57
CA LEU A 68 6.22 -3.67 5.74
C LEU A 68 5.87 -3.80 4.26
N ALA A 69 4.98 -4.72 3.91
CA ALA A 69 4.57 -4.95 2.52
C ALA A 69 3.90 -3.71 1.91
N ILE A 70 3.06 -3.00 2.66
CA ILE A 70 2.47 -1.73 2.18
C ILE A 70 3.57 -0.70 1.89
N ARG A 71 4.57 -0.57 2.76
CA ARG A 71 5.70 0.34 2.54
C ARG A 71 6.44 0.01 1.26
N GLU A 72 6.81 -1.26 1.07
CA GLU A 72 7.55 -1.73 -0.11
C GLU A 72 6.77 -1.48 -1.40
N ILE A 73 5.45 -1.71 -1.40
CA ILE A 73 4.59 -1.42 -2.56
C ILE A 73 4.51 0.08 -2.86
N ILE A 74 4.46 0.94 -1.83
CA ILE A 74 4.49 2.40 -2.04
C ILE A 74 5.83 2.82 -2.65
N ASP A 75 6.94 2.29 -2.16
CA ASP A 75 8.29 2.59 -2.67
C ASP A 75 8.45 2.11 -4.12
N GLU A 76 8.03 0.89 -4.43
CA GLU A 76 8.03 0.33 -5.78
C GLU A 76 7.25 1.22 -6.76
N THR A 77 6.05 1.65 -6.35
CA THR A 77 5.13 2.39 -7.22
C THR A 77 5.35 3.89 -7.27
N ALA A 78 6.29 4.43 -6.49
CA ALA A 78 6.65 5.84 -6.49
C ALA A 78 7.20 6.32 -7.85
N THR A 79 7.75 5.40 -8.65
CA THR A 79 8.31 5.69 -9.98
C THR A 79 7.37 5.33 -11.14
N VAL A 80 6.34 4.52 -10.87
CA VAL A 80 5.38 4.05 -11.86
C VAL A 80 4.35 5.16 -12.12
N ARG A 81 4.16 5.57 -13.38
CA ARG A 81 3.01 6.42 -13.74
C ARG A 81 1.75 5.56 -13.83
N PRO A 82 0.63 5.95 -13.20
CA PRO A 82 -0.63 5.22 -13.40
C PRO A 82 -1.03 5.27 -14.88
N HIS A 83 -1.53 4.16 -15.43
CA HIS A 83 -2.15 4.21 -16.75
C HIS A 83 -3.42 5.04 -16.64
N ALA A 84 -3.57 6.05 -17.51
CA ALA A 84 -4.81 6.81 -17.56
C ALA A 84 -5.95 5.83 -17.89
N PRO A 85 -7.08 5.86 -17.15
CA PRO A 85 -8.22 5.06 -17.54
C PRO A 85 -8.66 5.47 -18.95
N ALA A 86 -8.91 4.48 -19.81
CA ALA A 86 -9.47 4.73 -21.13
C ALA A 86 -10.77 5.52 -20.99
N PRO A 87 -11.00 6.59 -21.78
CA PRO A 87 -12.27 7.29 -21.76
C PRO A 87 -13.40 6.31 -22.12
N VAL A 88 -14.47 6.35 -21.32
CA VAL A 88 -15.72 5.60 -21.54
C VAL A 88 -16.52 6.18 -22.70
#